data_AF-A0A957PK88-F1
#
_entry.id   AF-A0A957PK88-F1
#
_cell.length_a   1.000
_cell.length_b   1.000
_cell.length_c   1.000
_cell.angle_alpha   90.00
_cell.angle_beta   90.00
_cell.angle_gamma   90.00
#
_symmetry.space_group_name_H-M   'P 1'
#
loop_
_entity.id
_entity.type
_entity.pdbx_description
1 polymer ?
#
loop_
_entity_poly.entity_id
_entity_poly.type
_entity_poly.pdbx_seq_one_letter_code
_entity_poly.pdbx_strand_id
1 'polypeptide(L)'
;FVTEIYGTKGGAAVGDQDQVTLYSIVNGSQADTELQVPRSGANSYQHLVRNFIRYLDGDATAEVITPTQSLTSVKIIEGVLRSATEGREIRLSEL
;
A
#
# COMPACT_ATOMS: atom_id res chain seq x y z
N PHE A 1 -4.79 0.27 10.16
CA PHE A 1 -3.36 0.12 9.82
C PHE A 1 -2.84 1.48 9.42
N VAL A 2 -1.63 1.84 9.83
CA VAL A 2 -0.97 3.08 9.39
C VAL A 2 0.18 2.69 8.50
N THR A 3 0.33 3.38 7.38
CA THR A 3 1.46 3.20 6.46
C THR A 3 2.22 4.50 6.36
N GLU A 4 3.51 4.43 6.69
CA GLU A 4 4.44 5.55 6.51
C GLU A 4 5.25 5.36 5.24
N ILE A 5 5.38 6.43 4.46
CA ILE A 5 6.09 6.47 3.19
C ILE A 5 7.12 7.58 3.30
N TYR A 6 8.41 7.23 3.19
CA TYR A 6 9.51 8.18 3.24
C TYR A 6 10.16 8.30 1.87
N GLY A 7 10.19 9.51 1.32
CA GLY A 7 10.84 9.85 0.06
C GLY A 7 12.00 10.83 0.25
N THR A 8 12.73 11.09 -0.82
CA THR A 8 13.91 11.98 -0.80
C THR A 8 13.57 13.47 -0.65
N LYS A 9 12.29 13.85 -0.82
CA LYS A 9 11.82 15.24 -0.79
C LYS A 9 10.69 15.47 0.22
N GLY A 10 10.32 14.45 0.98
CA GLY A 10 9.18 14.47 1.89
C GLY A 10 8.68 13.06 2.18
N GLY A 11 7.58 12.96 2.90
CA GLY A 11 6.95 11.69 3.21
C GLY A 11 5.47 11.84 3.52
N ALA A 12 4.81 10.73 3.80
CA ALA A 12 3.43 10.74 4.24
C ALA A 12 3.16 9.63 5.25
N ALA A 13 2.30 9.91 6.23
CA ALA A 13 1.59 8.88 6.98
C ALA A 13 0.16 8.81 6.48
N VAL A 14 -0.24 7.62 6.02
CA VAL A 14 -1.60 7.30 5.60
C VAL A 14 -2.21 6.44 6.71
N GLY A 15 -3.13 7.03 7.45
CA GLY A 15 -3.78 6.42 8.62
C GLY A 15 -5.17 5.88 8.30
N ASP A 16 -5.99 5.76 9.36
CA ASP A 16 -7.39 5.41 9.20
C ASP A 16 -8.13 6.47 8.35
N GLN A 17 -9.27 6.06 7.78
CA GLN A 17 -9.91 6.52 6.52
C GLN A 17 -10.11 8.03 6.23
N ASP A 18 -9.63 8.95 7.05
CA ASP A 18 -9.89 10.39 6.97
C ASP A 18 -8.66 11.29 7.07
N GLN A 19 -7.47 10.76 7.42
CA GLN A 19 -6.29 11.61 7.61
C GLN A 19 -5.06 11.12 6.83
N VAL A 20 -4.45 12.06 6.12
CA VAL A 20 -3.11 11.93 5.57
C VAL A 20 -2.25 13.05 6.14
N THR A 21 -1.13 12.71 6.74
CA THR A 21 -0.12 13.68 7.17
C THR A 21 0.99 13.72 6.14
N LEU A 22 1.32 14.90 5.63
CA LEU A 22 2.45 15.10 4.73
C LEU A 22 3.64 15.67 5.51
N TYR A 23 4.79 15.00 5.40
CA TYR A 23 6.06 15.44 5.95
C TYR A 23 6.83 16.23 4.88
N SER A 24 7.20 17.46 5.16
CA SER A 24 7.91 18.33 4.22
C SER A 24 9.02 19.12 4.90
N ILE A 25 9.95 19.65 4.11
CA ILE A 25 10.94 20.63 4.55
C ILE A 25 10.58 21.97 3.94
N VAL A 26 10.22 22.94 4.79
CA VAL A 26 9.90 24.31 4.38
C VAL A 26 10.96 25.23 4.96
N ASN A 27 11.72 25.92 4.09
CA ASN A 27 12.83 26.79 4.49
C ASN A 27 13.86 26.12 5.43
N GLY A 28 14.17 24.84 5.19
CA GLY A 28 15.14 24.08 5.98
C GLY A 28 14.61 23.55 7.31
N SER A 29 13.36 23.84 7.68
CA SER A 29 12.70 23.29 8.88
C SER A 29 11.71 22.19 8.51
N GLN A 30 11.58 21.18 9.36
CA GLN A 30 10.53 20.16 9.22
C GLN A 30 9.16 20.80 9.44
N ALA A 31 8.21 20.46 8.58
CA ALA A 31 6.83 20.91 8.66
C ALA A 31 5.87 19.78 8.29
N ASP A 32 4.87 19.59 9.15
CA ASP A 32 3.82 18.60 8.97
C ASP A 32 2.55 19.32 8.48
N THR A 33 1.92 18.76 7.45
CA THR A 33 0.64 19.24 6.94
C THR A 33 -0.39 18.14 7.08
N GLU A 34 -1.40 18.36 7.91
CA GLU A 34 -2.54 17.46 8.03
C GLU A 34 -3.57 17.76 6.95
N LEU A 35 -3.92 16.73 6.18
CA LEU A 35 -4.94 16.79 5.14
C LEU A 35 -6.10 15.88 5.52
N GLN A 36 -7.29 16.48 5.56
CA GLN A 36 -8.55 15.75 5.67
C GLN A 36 -8.89 15.17 4.29
N VAL A 37 -8.94 13.84 4.21
CA VAL A 37 -9.31 13.14 2.98
C VAL A 37 -10.82 12.91 2.99
N PRO A 38 -11.56 13.33 1.94
CA PRO A 38 -12.98 13.03 1.86
C PRO A 38 -13.22 11.54 1.97
N ARG A 39 -14.08 11.13 2.92
CA ARG A 39 -14.49 9.74 3.03
C ARG A 39 -15.28 9.37 1.78
N SER A 40 -14.66 8.56 0.92
CA SER A 40 -15.38 7.76 -0.05
C SER A 40 -16.37 6.94 0.76
N GLY A 41 -17.68 7.17 0.59
CA GLY A 41 -18.73 6.35 1.21
C GLY A 41 -18.64 4.86 0.83
N ALA A 42 -17.70 4.50 -0.06
CA ALA A 42 -17.32 3.14 -0.36
C ALA A 42 -15.98 2.74 0.29
N ASN A 43 -15.94 1.56 0.92
CA ASN A 43 -14.72 0.98 1.49
C ASN A 43 -13.90 0.20 0.43
N SER A 44 -12.69 -0.24 0.81
CA SER A 44 -11.78 -0.97 -0.07
C SER A 44 -12.39 -2.24 -0.67
N TYR A 45 -13.17 -3.01 0.09
CA TYR A 45 -13.84 -4.22 -0.41
C TYR A 45 -14.87 -3.91 -1.49
N GLN A 46 -15.65 -2.83 -1.32
CA GLN A 46 -16.61 -2.41 -2.34
C GLN A 46 -15.92 -1.96 -3.63
N HIS A 47 -14.77 -1.30 -3.52
CA HIS A 47 -13.94 -0.96 -4.69
C HIS A 47 -13.40 -2.22 -5.39
N LEU A 48 -12.92 -3.22 -4.63
CA LEU A 48 -12.44 -4.49 -5.19
C LEU A 48 -13.54 -5.24 -5.95
N VAL A 49 -14.74 -5.37 -5.36
CA VAL A 49 -15.88 -6.03 -6.03
C VAL A 49 -16.29 -5.27 -7.29
N ARG A 50 -16.37 -3.93 -7.22
CA ARG A 50 -16.71 -3.09 -8.38
C ARG A 50 -15.71 -3.27 -9.51
N ASN A 51 -14.41 -3.24 -9.21
CA ASN A 51 -13.37 -3.43 -10.22
C ASN A 51 -13.38 -4.84 -10.80
N PHE A 52 -13.67 -5.86 -9.98
CA PHE A 52 -13.83 -7.23 -10.48
C PHE A 52 -14.99 -7.35 -11.48
N ILE A 53 -16.15 -6.76 -11.18
CA ILE A 53 -17.29 -6.75 -12.12
C ILE A 53 -16.92 -6.00 -13.41
N ARG A 54 -16.32 -4.80 -13.30
CA ARG A 54 -15.85 -4.04 -14.48
C ARG A 54 -14.93 -4.86 -15.37
N TYR A 55 -13.99 -5.60 -14.77
CA TYR A 55 -13.08 -6.48 -15.50
C TYR A 55 -13.82 -7.60 -16.23
N LEU A 56 -14.81 -8.23 -15.60
CA LEU A 56 -15.65 -9.26 -16.24
C LEU A 56 -16.47 -8.70 -17.42
N ASP A 57 -16.87 -7.43 -17.34
CA ASP A 57 -17.57 -6.72 -18.42
C ASP A 57 -16.63 -6.27 -19.56
N GLY A 58 -15.33 -6.57 -19.48
CA GLY A 58 -14.34 -6.27 -20.51
C GLY A 58 -13.67 -4.89 -20.38
N ASP A 59 -13.83 -4.20 -19.26
CA ASP A 59 -13.11 -2.95 -18.99
C ASP A 59 -11.61 -3.21 -18.76
N ALA A 60 -10.79 -2.94 -19.78
CA ALA A 60 -9.34 -3.10 -19.72
C ALA A 60 -8.64 -2.14 -18.74
N THR A 61 -9.35 -1.14 -18.21
CA THR A 61 -8.84 -0.22 -17.17
C THR A 61 -9.22 -0.63 -15.76
N ALA A 62 -9.95 -1.73 -15.59
CA ALA A 62 -10.34 -2.22 -14.28
C ALA A 62 -9.10 -2.70 -13.50
N GLU A 63 -8.89 -2.10 -12.33
CA GLU A 63 -7.80 -2.50 -11.43
C GLU A 63 -8.17 -3.78 -10.69
N VAL A 64 -7.69 -4.91 -11.19
CA VAL A 64 -7.79 -6.21 -10.54
C VAL A 64 -6.42 -6.72 -10.12
N ILE A 65 -6.38 -7.41 -8.98
CA ILE A 65 -5.14 -8.03 -8.49
C ILE A 65 -4.77 -9.16 -9.44
N THR A 66 -3.56 -9.10 -9.98
CA THR A 66 -3.05 -10.11 -10.92
C THR A 66 -2.53 -11.36 -10.20
N PRO A 67 -2.45 -12.52 -10.87
CA PRO A 67 -1.80 -13.71 -10.31
C PRO A 67 -0.35 -13.45 -9.88
N THR A 68 0.40 -12.66 -10.66
CA THR A 68 1.78 -12.29 -10.34
C THR A 68 1.87 -11.46 -9.06
N GLN A 69 1.00 -10.46 -8.89
CA GLN A 69 0.95 -9.69 -7.64
C GLN A 69 0.62 -10.59 -6.45
N SER A 70 -0.32 -11.52 -6.62
CA SER A 70 -0.69 -12.48 -5.57
C SER A 70 0.49 -13.39 -5.19
N LEU A 71 1.23 -13.90 -6.18
CA LEU A 71 2.43 -14.69 -5.97
C LEU A 71 3.51 -13.88 -5.24
N THR A 72 3.72 -12.62 -5.60
CA THR A 72 4.65 -11.72 -4.89
C THR A 72 4.25 -11.56 -3.43
N SER A 73 2.96 -11.38 -3.12
CA SER A 73 2.49 -11.29 -1.73
C SER A 73 2.77 -12.58 -0.94
N VAL A 74 2.54 -13.76 -1.55
CA VAL A 74 2.84 -15.05 -0.92
C VAL A 74 4.34 -15.20 -0.65
N LYS A 75 5.21 -14.86 -1.62
CA LYS A 75 6.67 -14.89 -1.45
C LYS A 75 7.16 -13.99 -0.32
N ILE A 76 6.57 -12.80 -0.17
CA ILE A 76 6.90 -11.89 0.94
C ILE A 76 6.54 -12.55 2.28
N ILE A 77 5.33 -13.11 2.41
CA ILE A 77 4.89 -13.80 3.63
C ILE A 77 5.81 -14.96 3.97
N GLU A 78 6.14 -15.81 2.98
CA GLU A 78 7.05 -16.93 3.16
C GLU A 78 8.45 -16.46 3.58
N GLY A 79 9.00 -15.44 2.91
CA GLY A 79 10.30 -14.88 3.24
C GLY A 79 10.39 -14.38 4.68
N VAL A 80 9.34 -13.71 5.17
CA VAL A 80 9.26 -13.26 6.58
C VAL A 80 9.24 -14.45 7.53
N LEU A 81 8.40 -15.46 7.27
CA LEU A 81 8.30 -16.64 8.13
C LEU A 81 9.61 -17.45 8.18
N ARG A 82 10.25 -17.63 7.02
CA ARG A 82 11.55 -18.32 6.93
C ARG A 82 12.66 -17.52 7.60
N SER A 83 12.72 -16.21 7.39
CA SER A 83 13.69 -15.34 8.06
C SER A 83 13.60 -15.43 9.58
N ALA A 84 12.37 -15.38 10.11
CA ALA A 84 12.12 -15.54 11.54
C ALA A 84 12.55 -16.91 12.09
N THR A 85 12.37 -17.97 11.30
CA THR A 85 12.71 -19.35 11.68
C THR A 85 14.22 -19.61 11.60
N GLU A 86 14.88 -19.13 10.53
CA GLU A 86 16.29 -19.38 10.25
C GLU A 86 17.22 -18.37 10.96
N GLY A 87 16.68 -17.28 11.49
CA GLY A 87 17.46 -16.25 12.19
C GLY A 87 18.40 -15.47 11.27
N ARG A 88 18.10 -15.41 9.97
CA ARG A 88 18.92 -14.77 8.95
C ARG A 88 18.07 -14.14 7.85
N GLU A 89 18.68 -13.25 7.09
CA GLU A 89 18.08 -12.68 5.89
C GLU A 89 17.78 -13.77 4.83
N ILE A 90 16.60 -13.67 4.21
CA ILE A 90 16.14 -14.50 3.08
C ILE A 90 15.93 -13.61 1.87
N ARG A 91 16.55 -13.94 0.74
CA ARG A 91 16.33 -13.23 -0.52
C ARG A 91 15.09 -13.75 -1.20
N LEU A 92 14.15 -12.86 -1.54
CA LEU A 92 12.90 -13.24 -2.22
C LEU A 92 13.11 -13.86 -3.61
N SER A 93 14.28 -13.64 -4.24
CA SER A 93 14.66 -14.28 -5.51
C SER A 93 15.00 -15.77 -5.37
N GLU A 94 15.19 -16.26 -4.15
CA GLU A 94 15.48 -17.66 -3.81
C GLU A 94 14.20 -18.43 -3.43
N LEU A 95 13.04 -17.77 -3.51
CA LEU A 95 11.68 -18.31 -3.39
C LEU A 95 11.02 -18.30 -4.76
#